data_AF-A0A9E3NWX1-F1
#
_entry.id   AF-A0A9E3NWX1-F1
#
_cell.length_a   1.000
_cell.length_b   1.000
_cell.length_c   1.000
_cell.angle_alpha   90.00
_cell.angle_beta   90.00
_cell.angle_gamma   90.00
#
_symmetry.space_group_name_H-M   'P 1'
#
loop_
_entity.id
_entity.type
_entity.pdbx_description
1 polymer ?
#
loop_
_entity_poly.entity_id
_entity_poly.type
_entity_poly.pdbx_seq_one_letter_code
_entity_poly.pdbx_strand_id
1 'polypeptide(L)'
;MASRYSTVGIGLAAIVALAACSGDKKEPDGDPEESLAQDGADTSTAEIDAEIVTSTLISATASGGSLTLASAPELGGGALGPADVGDGAKVFFFPKGCLDVAHDAAAQTVTYRFNDCAGPNGLFRVRGEIEARYSTAPGKLILNLDGNALTLNNATLDWSATAEITAAGAAREMRWKGQLSGSTARGHALSRTNEKVVSWRFGEPCFAVSGVSQGEVRGRSLQTEITDFRRCRRGCPEAGGKIAITNAQSGAKVEITFDGTNRATYTSARGSVQFPLLCRD
;
A
#
# COMPACT_ATOMS: atom_id res chain seq x y z
N MET A 1 28.74 -18.91 3.84
CA MET A 1 27.88 -19.00 2.63
C MET A 1 27.08 -17.71 2.52
N ALA A 2 27.53 -16.79 1.66
CA ALA A 2 26.85 -15.52 1.44
C ALA A 2 25.65 -15.76 0.50
N SER A 3 24.44 -15.74 1.07
CA SER A 3 23.19 -15.81 0.31
C SER A 3 23.03 -14.51 -0.49
N ARG A 4 23.08 -14.60 -1.82
CA ARG A 4 22.76 -13.48 -2.71
C ARG A 4 21.26 -13.26 -2.66
N TYR A 5 20.82 -12.26 -1.89
CA TYR A 5 19.44 -11.77 -1.94
C TYR A 5 19.25 -11.03 -3.28
N SER A 6 18.67 -11.70 -4.28
CA SER A 6 18.12 -11.01 -5.45
C SER A 6 16.86 -10.26 -5.01
N THR A 7 16.98 -8.95 -4.86
CA THR A 7 15.89 -8.01 -4.60
C THR A 7 15.03 -7.90 -5.85
N VAL A 8 13.94 -8.66 -5.92
CA VAL A 8 12.88 -8.47 -6.93
C VAL A 8 11.92 -7.44 -6.35
N GLY A 9 12.09 -6.17 -6.74
CA GLY A 9 11.09 -5.14 -6.51
C GLY A 9 9.89 -5.44 -7.41
N ILE A 10 8.85 -6.04 -6.86
CA ILE A 10 7.63 -6.36 -7.61
C ILE A 10 6.64 -5.21 -7.40
N GLY A 11 6.90 -4.11 -8.09
CA GLY A 11 5.94 -3.03 -8.27
C GLY A 11 4.98 -3.37 -9.41
N LEU A 12 3.79 -2.79 -9.35
CA LEU A 12 2.84 -2.69 -10.48
C LEU A 12 3.38 -1.74 -11.57
N ALA A 13 4.70 -1.74 -11.79
CA ALA A 13 5.35 -1.07 -12.89
C ALA A 13 5.12 -1.93 -14.13
N ALA A 14 3.91 -1.85 -14.68
CA ALA A 14 3.67 -2.24 -16.05
C ALA A 14 4.54 -1.33 -16.92
N ILE A 15 5.74 -1.80 -17.25
CA ILE A 15 6.53 -1.21 -18.33
C ILE A 15 5.72 -1.53 -19.59
N VAL A 16 4.86 -0.60 -19.99
CA VAL A 16 4.34 -0.54 -21.35
C VAL A 16 5.54 -0.16 -22.22
N ALA A 17 6.39 -1.14 -22.53
CA ALA A 17 7.51 -1.01 -23.46
C ALA A 17 6.97 -1.02 -24.90
N LEU A 18 6.11 -0.07 -25.23
CA LEU A 18 5.58 0.13 -26.58
C LEU A 18 5.93 1.53 -27.09
N ALA A 19 7.23 1.90 -27.07
CA ALA A 19 7.81 2.78 -28.09
C ALA A 19 9.36 2.83 -28.03
N ALA A 20 9.95 2.31 -29.09
CA ALA A 20 11.09 2.86 -29.85
C ALA A 20 12.47 3.09 -29.18
N CYS A 21 13.44 2.38 -29.73
CA CYS A 21 14.86 2.73 -29.71
C CYS A 21 15.15 4.16 -30.23
N SER A 22 16.17 4.77 -29.64
CA SER A 22 17.06 5.84 -30.15
C SER A 22 16.50 7.26 -30.35
N GLY A 23 17.20 8.21 -29.72
CA GLY A 23 17.38 9.58 -30.22
C GLY A 23 16.68 10.67 -29.41
N ASP A 24 17.48 11.61 -28.89
CA ASP A 24 17.04 12.85 -28.24
C ASP A 24 15.81 13.51 -28.90
N LYS A 25 14.81 13.92 -28.08
CA LYS A 25 14.01 15.17 -28.14
C LYS A 25 12.54 14.97 -27.74
N LYS A 26 12.06 15.85 -26.84
CA LYS A 26 10.67 16.12 -26.42
C LYS A 26 9.91 14.90 -25.88
N GLU A 27 9.25 15.04 -24.72
CA GLU A 27 8.15 14.11 -24.37
C GLU A 27 7.24 14.05 -25.61
N PRO A 28 7.11 12.88 -26.27
CA PRO A 28 6.17 12.74 -27.36
C PRO A 28 4.79 13.08 -26.81
N ASP A 29 3.90 13.60 -27.66
CA ASP A 29 2.46 13.60 -27.40
C ASP A 29 2.01 12.13 -27.27
N GLY A 30 2.30 11.52 -26.13
CA GLY A 30 1.97 10.15 -25.80
C GLY A 30 0.47 10.00 -25.75
N ASP A 31 0.00 8.79 -26.00
CA ASP A 31 -1.42 8.50 -25.94
C ASP A 31 -2.01 8.97 -24.59
N PRO A 32 -3.02 9.86 -24.57
CA PRO A 32 -3.64 10.32 -23.32
C PRO A 32 -4.15 9.16 -22.46
N GLU A 33 -4.56 8.04 -23.06
CA GLU A 33 -4.98 6.84 -22.32
C GLU A 33 -3.79 6.10 -21.70
N GLU A 34 -2.67 6.01 -22.40
CA GLU A 34 -1.45 5.38 -21.87
C GLU A 34 -0.90 6.19 -20.69
N SER A 35 -0.80 7.51 -20.85
CA SER A 35 -0.36 8.39 -19.76
C SER A 35 -1.33 8.36 -18.58
N LEU A 36 -2.64 8.16 -18.81
CA LEU A 36 -3.65 7.98 -17.76
C LEU A 36 -3.43 6.66 -17.01
N ALA A 37 -3.17 5.57 -17.75
CA ALA A 37 -2.88 4.27 -17.18
C ALA A 37 -1.60 4.27 -16.34
N GLN A 38 -0.55 4.89 -16.86
CA GLN A 38 0.74 5.03 -16.18
C GLN A 38 0.61 5.83 -14.88
N ASP A 39 -0.09 6.97 -14.90
CA ASP A 39 -0.31 7.78 -13.70
C ASP A 39 -1.17 7.04 -12.68
N GLY A 40 -2.27 6.43 -13.13
CA GLY A 40 -3.15 5.68 -12.23
C GLY A 40 -2.48 4.45 -11.62
N ALA A 41 -1.63 3.74 -12.36
CA ALA A 41 -0.85 2.62 -11.82
C ALA A 41 0.18 3.08 -10.76
N ASP A 42 0.86 4.20 -11.01
CA ASP A 42 1.80 4.80 -10.09
C ASP A 42 1.13 5.23 -8.78
N THR A 43 0.02 5.95 -8.88
CA THR A 43 -0.70 6.41 -7.69
C THR A 43 -1.34 5.26 -6.95
N SER A 44 -1.93 4.29 -7.66
CA SER A 44 -2.51 3.10 -7.02
C SER A 44 -1.45 2.32 -6.25
N THR A 45 -0.24 2.20 -6.79
CA THR A 45 0.88 1.54 -6.09
C THR A 45 1.27 2.30 -4.83
N ALA A 46 1.46 3.63 -4.92
CA ALA A 46 1.83 4.45 -3.77
C ALA A 46 0.76 4.45 -2.66
N GLU A 47 -0.51 4.51 -3.05
CA GLU A 47 -1.63 4.41 -2.10
C GLU A 47 -1.67 3.02 -1.44
N ILE A 48 -1.62 1.94 -2.24
CA ILE A 48 -1.60 0.55 -1.72
C ILE A 48 -0.43 0.34 -0.76
N ASP A 49 0.76 0.87 -1.05
CA ASP A 49 1.91 0.78 -0.15
C ASP A 49 1.65 1.49 1.19
N ALA A 50 0.97 2.65 1.18
CA ALA A 50 0.57 3.37 2.40
C ALA A 50 -0.42 2.57 3.25
N GLU A 51 -1.37 1.90 2.59
CA GLU A 51 -2.36 1.07 3.26
C GLU A 51 -1.74 -0.24 3.79
N ILE A 52 -0.83 -0.85 3.03
CA ILE A 52 -0.07 -2.03 3.47
C ILE A 52 0.81 -1.66 4.66
N VAL A 53 1.59 -0.58 4.62
CA VAL A 53 2.45 -0.22 5.76
C VAL A 53 1.60 -0.01 7.01
N THR A 54 0.43 0.65 6.89
CA THR A 54 -0.52 0.78 8.00
C THR A 54 -0.97 -0.58 8.54
N SER A 55 -1.31 -1.54 7.67
CA SER A 55 -1.72 -2.88 8.09
C SER A 55 -0.63 -3.63 8.89
N THR A 56 0.64 -3.34 8.63
CA THR A 56 1.78 -3.98 9.32
C THR A 56 2.04 -3.45 10.73
N LEU A 57 1.43 -2.31 11.09
CA LEU A 57 1.50 -1.75 12.44
C LEU A 57 0.56 -2.47 13.42
N ILE A 58 -0.38 -3.26 12.91
CA ILE A 58 -1.43 -3.93 13.70
C ILE A 58 -0.95 -5.29 14.25
N SER A 59 -1.34 -5.61 15.49
CA SER A 59 -0.99 -6.88 16.13
C SER A 59 -1.63 -8.12 15.48
N ALA A 60 -0.87 -9.20 15.59
CA ALA A 60 -1.28 -10.58 15.47
C ALA A 60 -2.41 -11.01 16.42
N THR A 61 -2.37 -10.58 17.69
CA THR A 61 -3.17 -11.21 18.73
C THR A 61 -4.47 -10.45 19.00
N ALA A 62 -5.58 -11.13 18.80
CA ALA A 62 -6.89 -10.74 19.32
C ALA A 62 -7.23 -11.69 20.47
N SER A 63 -6.52 -11.60 21.59
CA SER A 63 -6.83 -12.38 22.78
C SER A 63 -7.97 -11.69 23.55
N GLY A 64 -9.14 -12.33 23.63
CA GLY A 64 -10.28 -11.81 24.41
C GLY A 64 -11.16 -10.75 23.72
N GLY A 65 -11.12 -10.64 22.38
CA GLY A 65 -12.00 -9.73 21.63
C GLY A 65 -11.56 -8.26 21.60
N SER A 66 -10.37 -7.96 22.11
CA SER A 66 -9.72 -6.65 21.95
C SER A 66 -8.64 -6.72 20.86
N LEU A 67 -8.64 -5.76 19.94
CA LEU A 67 -7.60 -5.56 18.95
C LEU A 67 -6.54 -4.59 19.51
N THR A 68 -5.28 -4.98 19.47
CA THR A 68 -4.15 -4.17 19.94
C THR A 68 -3.17 -3.89 18.80
N LEU A 69 -2.29 -2.91 18.98
CA LEU A 69 -1.09 -2.75 18.14
C LEU A 69 -0.07 -3.84 18.51
N ALA A 70 0.75 -4.25 17.54
CA ALA A 70 1.64 -5.43 17.67
C ALA A 70 2.60 -5.29 18.84
N SER A 71 2.76 -6.33 19.68
CA SER A 71 3.52 -6.24 20.92
C SER A 71 4.44 -7.44 21.18
N ALA A 72 5.56 -7.25 21.90
CA ALA A 72 6.60 -8.28 22.07
C ALA A 72 6.22 -9.49 22.97
N PRO A 73 5.42 -9.34 24.06
CA PRO A 73 4.97 -10.45 24.92
C PRO A 73 3.96 -11.39 24.25
N GLU A 74 3.45 -11.02 23.06
CA GLU A 74 2.46 -11.79 22.30
C GLU A 74 3.00 -13.11 21.71
N LEU A 75 4.31 -13.34 21.87
CA LEU A 75 4.99 -14.62 21.57
C LEU A 75 5.07 -15.56 22.80
N GLY A 76 4.53 -15.17 23.96
CA GLY A 76 4.62 -15.98 25.18
C GLY A 76 3.84 -15.43 26.39
N GLY A 77 2.52 -15.34 26.30
CA GLY A 77 1.62 -15.37 27.47
C GLY A 77 1.63 -14.20 28.46
N GLY A 78 0.76 -13.21 28.21
CA GLY A 78 0.00 -12.53 29.27
C GLY A 78 0.41 -11.08 29.62
N ALA A 79 -0.62 -10.22 29.64
CA ALA A 79 -0.69 -8.81 30.04
C ALA A 79 -0.09 -7.76 29.08
N LEU A 80 -0.98 -6.96 28.48
CA LEU A 80 -0.65 -5.79 27.67
C LEU A 80 -0.09 -4.68 28.57
N GLY A 81 1.19 -4.34 28.39
CA GLY A 81 1.79 -3.10 28.89
C GLY A 81 1.89 -2.06 27.76
N PRO A 82 1.81 -0.75 28.07
CA PRO A 82 2.01 0.32 27.09
C PRO A 82 3.40 0.26 26.42
N ALA A 83 4.42 -0.29 27.08
CA ALA A 83 5.78 -0.42 26.55
C ALA A 83 5.90 -1.33 25.31
N ASP A 84 4.89 -2.16 25.03
CA ASP A 84 4.94 -3.11 23.93
C ASP A 84 4.07 -2.70 22.73
N VAL A 85 3.26 -1.64 22.85
CA VAL A 85 2.30 -1.22 21.83
C VAL A 85 3.03 -0.66 20.60
N GLY A 86 3.00 -1.41 19.49
CA GLY A 86 3.63 -1.05 18.20
C GLY A 86 4.97 -1.75 17.94
N ASP A 87 5.61 -2.30 18.98
CA ASP A 87 6.92 -2.93 18.87
C ASP A 87 6.92 -4.21 18.03
N GLY A 88 5.79 -4.91 17.95
CA GLY A 88 5.64 -6.07 17.08
C GLY A 88 5.80 -5.73 15.60
N ALA A 89 5.67 -4.46 15.18
CA ALA A 89 5.97 -4.06 13.80
C ALA A 89 7.45 -4.34 13.44
N LYS A 90 8.38 -4.21 14.41
CA LYS A 90 9.83 -4.40 14.20
C LYS A 90 10.20 -5.76 13.60
N VAL A 91 9.38 -6.80 13.79
CA VAL A 91 9.65 -8.15 13.26
C VAL A 91 9.43 -8.25 11.74
N PHE A 92 8.68 -7.31 11.17
CA PHE A 92 8.36 -7.29 9.73
C PHE A 92 9.35 -6.47 8.92
N PHE A 93 10.17 -5.64 9.56
CA PHE A 93 11.08 -4.71 8.90
C PHE A 93 12.56 -5.11 9.04
N PHE A 94 13.31 -4.90 7.95
CA PHE A 94 14.72 -5.24 7.83
C PHE A 94 15.51 -4.10 7.20
N PRO A 95 16.80 -3.93 7.51
CA PRO A 95 17.57 -4.68 8.50
C PRO A 95 17.09 -4.44 9.94
N LYS A 96 17.50 -5.30 10.87
CA LYS A 96 17.17 -5.11 12.29
C LYS A 96 17.65 -3.73 12.74
N GLY A 97 16.77 -2.98 13.41
CA GLY A 97 17.05 -1.62 13.87
C GLY A 97 16.77 -0.52 12.83
N CYS A 98 16.27 -0.86 11.64
CA CYS A 98 15.84 0.16 10.67
C CYS A 98 14.54 0.88 11.11
N LEU A 99 13.70 0.22 11.92
CA LEU A 99 12.46 0.77 12.48
C LEU A 99 12.67 1.06 13.96
N ASP A 100 12.61 2.33 14.31
CA ASP A 100 12.53 2.81 15.69
C ASP A 100 11.06 3.08 16.05
N VAL A 101 10.68 2.74 17.28
CA VAL A 101 9.29 2.87 17.76
C VAL A 101 9.34 3.56 19.11
N ALA A 102 8.66 4.70 19.21
CA ALA A 102 8.49 5.45 20.44
C ALA A 102 7.02 5.46 20.85
N HIS A 103 6.75 5.28 22.14
CA HIS A 103 5.40 5.22 22.69
C HIS A 103 5.16 6.34 23.70
N ASP A 104 4.03 7.02 23.59
CA ASP A 104 3.49 7.93 24.61
C ASP A 104 2.14 7.39 25.08
N ALA A 105 2.16 6.72 26.24
CA ALA A 105 0.98 6.13 26.85
C ALA A 105 -0.06 7.17 27.30
N ALA A 106 0.39 8.34 27.75
CA ALA A 106 -0.51 9.38 28.24
C ALA A 106 -1.28 10.00 27.07
N ALA A 107 -0.62 10.17 25.93
CA ALA A 107 -1.23 10.68 24.70
C ALA A 107 -1.85 9.59 23.81
N GLN A 108 -1.78 8.30 24.20
CA GLN A 108 -2.19 7.15 23.39
C GLN A 108 -1.62 7.21 21.97
N THR A 109 -0.33 7.52 21.87
CA THR A 109 0.35 7.78 20.59
C THR A 109 1.54 6.84 20.43
N VAL A 110 1.75 6.35 19.22
CA VAL A 110 2.93 5.58 18.82
C VAL A 110 3.57 6.24 17.61
N THR A 111 4.85 6.53 17.69
CA THR A 111 5.62 7.09 16.59
C THR A 111 6.53 6.03 16.01
N TYR A 112 6.37 5.75 14.72
CA TYR A 112 7.17 4.81 13.94
C TYR A 112 8.14 5.57 13.06
N ARG A 113 9.44 5.40 13.27
CA ARG A 113 10.50 6.05 12.49
C ARG A 113 11.23 5.03 11.65
N PHE A 114 11.09 5.14 10.34
CA PHE A 114 11.73 4.25 9.39
C PHE A 114 13.01 4.88 8.86
N ASN A 115 14.09 4.10 8.89
CA ASN A 115 15.38 4.44 8.31
C ASN A 115 15.80 3.37 7.31
N ASP A 116 15.29 3.50 6.09
CA ASP A 116 15.59 2.67 4.92
C ASP A 116 15.22 1.19 5.10
N CYS A 117 14.03 0.95 5.65
CA CYS A 117 13.52 -0.38 5.88
C CYS A 117 13.02 -1.06 4.60
N ALA A 118 13.19 -2.37 4.53
CA ALA A 118 12.37 -3.27 3.71
C ALA A 118 11.33 -3.93 4.61
N GLY A 119 10.11 -4.09 4.11
CA GLY A 119 8.97 -4.65 4.83
C GLY A 119 8.31 -5.80 4.08
N PRO A 120 7.14 -6.27 4.55
CA PRO A 120 6.38 -7.32 3.88
C PRO A 120 5.76 -6.79 2.57
N ASN A 121 5.22 -7.70 1.77
CA ASN A 121 4.44 -7.41 0.55
C ASN A 121 5.15 -6.55 -0.51
N GLY A 122 6.48 -6.49 -0.49
CA GLY A 122 7.27 -5.76 -1.49
C GLY A 122 7.57 -4.32 -1.11
N LEU A 123 7.25 -3.90 0.12
CA LEU A 123 7.72 -2.63 0.68
C LEU A 123 9.26 -2.64 0.73
N PHE A 124 9.87 -1.69 0.04
CA PHE A 124 11.31 -1.51 -0.04
C PHE A 124 11.61 -0.01 0.09
N ARG A 125 12.68 0.32 0.83
CA ARG A 125 13.08 1.70 1.13
C ARG A 125 11.97 2.52 1.79
N VAL A 126 11.40 1.99 2.85
CA VAL A 126 10.52 2.72 3.75
C VAL A 126 11.36 3.69 4.58
N ARG A 127 11.08 5.00 4.50
CA ARG A 127 11.73 6.05 5.28
C ARG A 127 10.71 7.07 5.75
N GLY A 128 11.04 7.81 6.80
CA GLY A 128 10.20 8.88 7.34
C GLY A 128 9.47 8.45 8.61
N GLU A 129 8.42 9.18 8.98
CA GLU A 129 7.74 9.00 10.25
C GLU A 129 6.23 8.80 10.07
N ILE A 130 5.66 7.87 10.84
CA ILE A 130 4.22 7.72 11.04
C ILE A 130 3.93 7.95 12.52
N GLU A 131 3.14 8.96 12.84
CA GLU A 131 2.50 9.10 14.14
C GLU A 131 1.13 8.41 14.10
N ALA A 132 0.86 7.52 15.05
CA ALA A 132 -0.38 6.80 15.18
C ALA A 132 -1.01 7.04 16.55
N ARG A 133 -2.12 7.79 16.58
CA ARG A 133 -2.96 7.94 17.77
C ARG A 133 -4.00 6.84 17.78
N TYR A 134 -4.06 6.04 18.84
CA TYR A 134 -4.93 4.88 18.90
C TYR A 134 -6.05 5.04 19.94
N SER A 135 -7.22 4.50 19.60
CA SER A 135 -8.33 4.33 20.54
C SER A 135 -9.02 2.99 20.29
N THR A 136 -9.68 2.44 21.31
CA THR A 136 -10.37 1.16 21.22
C THR A 136 -11.87 1.34 21.46
N ALA A 137 -12.65 0.54 20.74
CA ALA A 137 -14.08 0.35 20.96
C ALA A 137 -14.37 -1.17 20.99
N PRO A 138 -15.54 -1.62 21.47
CA PRO A 138 -15.84 -3.06 21.47
C PRO A 138 -15.66 -3.69 20.08
N GLY A 139 -14.71 -4.63 19.97
CA GLY A 139 -14.39 -5.33 18.71
C GLY A 139 -13.66 -4.52 17.64
N LYS A 140 -13.20 -3.29 17.96
CA LYS A 140 -12.62 -2.35 16.98
C LYS A 140 -11.40 -1.61 17.55
N LEU A 141 -10.37 -1.47 16.73
CA LEU A 141 -9.24 -0.55 16.94
C LEU A 141 -9.35 0.59 15.94
N ILE A 142 -9.21 1.83 16.41
CA ILE A 142 -9.22 3.03 15.57
C ILE A 142 -7.86 3.69 15.67
N LEU A 143 -7.22 3.93 14.53
CA LEU A 143 -5.99 4.70 14.42
C LEU A 143 -6.26 6.00 13.66
N ASN A 144 -5.79 7.12 14.21
CA ASN A 144 -5.58 8.34 13.45
C ASN A 144 -4.08 8.45 13.17
N LEU A 145 -3.74 8.55 11.89
CA LEU A 145 -2.40 8.36 11.36
C LEU A 145 -1.98 9.65 10.67
N ASP A 146 -0.82 10.18 11.04
CA ASP A 146 -0.19 11.28 10.35
C ASP A 146 1.19 10.81 9.87
N GLY A 147 1.36 10.79 8.55
CA GLY A 147 2.60 10.41 7.89
C GLY A 147 3.30 11.65 7.38
N ASN A 148 4.58 11.82 7.75
CA ASN A 148 5.38 12.96 7.32
C ASN A 148 6.65 12.52 6.57
N ALA A 149 6.87 13.13 5.40
CA ALA A 149 8.02 12.89 4.54
C ALA A 149 8.29 11.38 4.30
N LEU A 150 7.21 10.60 4.16
CA LEU A 150 7.30 9.15 4.04
C LEU A 150 7.74 8.77 2.64
N THR A 151 8.88 8.09 2.54
CA THR A 151 9.26 7.44 1.29
C THR A 151 8.80 5.99 1.32
N LEU A 152 7.96 5.58 0.38
CA LEU A 152 7.52 4.20 0.16
C LEU A 152 7.85 3.80 -1.28
N ASN A 153 8.73 2.83 -1.49
CA ASN A 153 9.09 2.35 -2.84
C ASN A 153 9.49 3.48 -3.82
N ASN A 154 10.16 4.51 -3.30
CA ASN A 154 10.56 5.77 -3.97
C ASN A 154 9.43 6.79 -4.22
N ALA A 155 8.16 6.49 -3.93
CA ALA A 155 7.15 7.53 -3.80
C ALA A 155 7.39 8.30 -2.50
N THR A 156 7.16 9.61 -2.49
CA THR A 156 7.24 10.45 -1.28
C THR A 156 5.85 10.93 -0.94
N LEU A 157 5.41 10.71 0.29
CA LEU A 157 4.03 10.95 0.72
C LEU A 157 4.02 11.67 2.07
N ASP A 158 3.14 12.65 2.17
CA ASP A 158 2.57 13.13 3.41
C ASP A 158 1.11 12.68 3.45
N TRP A 159 0.63 12.16 4.57
CA TRP A 159 -0.76 11.78 4.69
C TRP A 159 -1.36 12.06 6.05
N SER A 160 -2.68 12.20 6.08
CA SER A 160 -3.50 12.11 7.28
C SER A 160 -4.64 11.12 7.02
N ALA A 161 -4.81 10.14 7.89
CA ALA A 161 -5.75 9.05 7.68
C ALA A 161 -6.39 8.53 8.97
N THR A 162 -7.59 7.97 8.85
CA THR A 162 -8.22 7.16 9.88
C THR A 162 -8.31 5.72 9.39
N ALA A 163 -7.82 4.80 10.21
CA ALA A 163 -7.93 3.36 9.99
C ALA A 163 -8.83 2.75 11.07
N GLU A 164 -9.93 2.15 10.64
CA GLU A 164 -10.84 1.41 11.51
C GLU A 164 -10.65 -0.09 11.30
N ILE A 165 -10.05 -0.76 12.28
CA ILE A 165 -9.69 -2.17 12.19
C ILE A 165 -10.65 -3.03 13.01
N THR A 166 -11.11 -4.13 12.41
CA THR A 166 -11.91 -5.17 13.06
C THR A 166 -11.24 -6.54 12.89
N ALA A 167 -11.59 -7.49 13.76
CA ALA A 167 -10.99 -8.82 13.77
C ALA A 167 -12.02 -9.91 14.02
N ALA A 168 -11.89 -10.99 13.26
CA ALA A 168 -12.64 -12.23 13.44
C ALA A 168 -11.69 -13.43 13.34
N GLY A 169 -11.28 -13.98 14.49
CA GLY A 169 -10.24 -15.01 14.54
C GLY A 169 -8.91 -14.49 13.99
N ALA A 170 -8.38 -15.13 12.94
CA ALA A 170 -7.18 -14.68 12.23
C ALA A 170 -7.46 -13.61 11.16
N ALA A 171 -8.72 -13.42 10.75
CA ALA A 171 -9.07 -12.42 9.75
C ALA A 171 -9.04 -11.00 10.34
N ARG A 172 -8.58 -10.06 9.53
CA ARG A 172 -8.53 -8.63 9.81
C ARG A 172 -9.14 -7.88 8.64
N GLU A 173 -9.91 -6.85 8.97
CA GLU A 173 -10.42 -5.87 8.01
C GLU A 173 -10.09 -4.48 8.53
N MET A 174 -9.54 -3.62 7.67
CA MET A 174 -9.25 -2.22 7.93
C MET A 174 -10.01 -1.37 6.93
N ARG A 175 -10.91 -0.53 7.42
CA ARG A 175 -11.48 0.57 6.62
C ARG A 175 -10.57 1.76 6.75
N TRP A 176 -9.91 2.11 5.65
CA TRP A 176 -8.90 3.15 5.58
C TRP A 176 -9.45 4.36 4.83
N LYS A 177 -9.50 5.50 5.50
CA LYS A 177 -9.90 6.79 4.93
C LYS A 177 -8.73 7.76 5.05
N GLY A 178 -8.20 8.25 3.95
CA GLY A 178 -6.98 9.06 4.00
C GLY A 178 -6.93 10.15 2.96
N GLN A 179 -6.16 11.19 3.28
CA GLN A 179 -5.71 12.22 2.35
C GLN A 179 -4.20 12.07 2.21
N LEU A 180 -3.71 11.95 0.98
CA LEU A 180 -2.30 11.80 0.65
C LEU A 180 -1.89 12.93 -0.27
N SER A 181 -0.68 13.44 -0.10
CA SER A 181 -0.04 14.38 -1.00
C SER A 181 1.43 14.04 -1.14
N GLY A 182 2.07 14.50 -2.21
CA GLY A 182 3.51 14.28 -2.43
C GLY A 182 3.80 13.92 -3.87
N SER A 183 4.61 12.90 -4.11
CA SER A 183 5.00 12.46 -5.45
C SER A 183 5.02 10.95 -5.63
N THR A 184 4.68 10.49 -6.83
CA THR A 184 4.81 9.08 -7.22
C THR A 184 6.27 8.65 -7.28
N ALA A 185 6.53 7.35 -7.47
CA ALA A 185 7.89 6.84 -7.65
C ALA A 185 8.63 7.43 -8.87
N ARG A 186 7.90 7.95 -9.87
CA ARG A 186 8.46 8.69 -11.02
C ARG A 186 8.56 10.20 -10.80
N GLY A 187 8.29 10.69 -9.58
CA GLY A 187 8.40 12.10 -9.23
C GLY A 187 7.21 12.96 -9.67
N HIS A 188 6.09 12.36 -10.07
CA HIS A 188 4.89 13.12 -10.43
C HIS A 188 4.13 13.56 -9.18
N ALA A 189 3.80 14.85 -9.08
CA ALA A 189 3.02 15.36 -7.96
C ALA A 189 1.62 14.71 -7.91
N LEU A 190 1.16 14.38 -6.70
CA LEU A 190 -0.16 13.81 -6.42
C LEU A 190 -0.80 14.47 -5.20
N SER A 191 -2.13 14.54 -5.20
CA SER A 191 -2.98 14.89 -4.06
C SER A 191 -4.28 14.09 -4.15
N ARG A 192 -4.51 13.17 -3.21
CA ARG A 192 -5.49 12.08 -3.32
C ARG A 192 -6.30 11.93 -2.04
N THR A 193 -7.60 11.74 -2.15
CA THR A 193 -8.47 11.26 -1.08
C THR A 193 -8.86 9.82 -1.36
N ASN A 194 -8.84 8.98 -0.33
CA ASN A 194 -9.01 7.54 -0.41
C ASN A 194 -10.07 7.07 0.57
N GLU A 195 -10.88 6.12 0.14
CA GLU A 195 -11.72 5.29 1.00
C GLU A 195 -11.64 3.85 0.53
N LYS A 196 -10.92 3.02 1.28
CA LYS A 196 -10.62 1.64 0.92
C LYS A 196 -10.85 0.69 2.08
N VAL A 197 -11.07 -0.56 1.74
CA VAL A 197 -11.12 -1.69 2.65
C VAL A 197 -9.93 -2.57 2.35
N VAL A 198 -9.07 -2.76 3.34
CA VAL A 198 -7.94 -3.68 3.28
C VAL A 198 -8.25 -4.88 4.16
N SER A 199 -8.11 -6.08 3.64
CA SER A 199 -8.29 -7.30 4.40
C SER A 199 -7.07 -8.20 4.31
N TRP A 200 -6.74 -8.86 5.41
CA TRP A 200 -5.65 -9.82 5.49
C TRP A 200 -5.95 -10.87 6.55
N ARG A 201 -5.17 -11.95 6.55
CA ARG A 201 -5.25 -12.99 7.56
C ARG A 201 -3.90 -13.12 8.25
N PHE A 202 -3.92 -13.14 9.58
CA PHE A 202 -2.70 -13.31 10.34
C PHE A 202 -2.05 -14.68 10.04
N GLY A 203 -0.74 -14.69 9.85
CA GLY A 203 0.02 -15.88 9.44
C GLY A 203 -0.02 -16.17 7.93
N GLU A 204 -0.89 -15.49 7.17
CA GLU A 204 -0.94 -15.60 5.72
C GLU A 204 -0.20 -14.44 5.07
N PRO A 205 0.55 -14.67 3.98
CA PRO A 205 1.34 -13.64 3.35
C PRO A 205 0.53 -12.89 2.28
N CYS A 206 -0.78 -12.71 2.48
CA CYS A 206 -1.71 -12.20 1.48
C CYS A 206 -2.52 -11.03 2.02
N PHE A 207 -2.84 -10.08 1.14
CA PHE A 207 -3.73 -8.97 1.42
C PHE A 207 -4.70 -8.77 0.24
N ALA A 208 -5.85 -8.18 0.52
CA ALA A 208 -6.79 -7.73 -0.49
C ALA A 208 -7.19 -6.26 -0.23
N VAL A 209 -7.42 -5.52 -1.31
CA VAL A 209 -7.79 -4.10 -1.30
C VAL A 209 -8.98 -3.90 -2.24
N SER A 210 -10.00 -3.20 -1.76
CA SER A 210 -11.12 -2.73 -2.55
C SER A 210 -11.49 -1.32 -2.14
N GLY A 211 -11.99 -0.50 -3.05
CA GLY A 211 -12.48 0.85 -2.74
C GLY A 211 -12.13 1.87 -3.81
N VAL A 212 -12.18 3.14 -3.42
CA VAL A 212 -12.06 4.26 -4.35
C VAL A 212 -11.03 5.26 -3.89
N SER A 213 -10.36 5.89 -4.85
CA SER A 213 -9.54 7.06 -4.61
C SER A 213 -9.77 8.11 -5.67
N GLN A 214 -9.68 9.39 -5.30
CA GLN A 214 -9.91 10.51 -6.22
C GLN A 214 -9.00 11.68 -5.88
N GLY A 215 -8.77 12.56 -6.85
CA GLY A 215 -7.90 13.73 -6.69
C GLY A 215 -6.93 13.90 -7.85
N GLU A 216 -5.93 14.75 -7.68
CA GLU A 216 -5.07 15.19 -8.77
C GLU A 216 -3.76 14.41 -8.88
N VAL A 217 -3.33 14.18 -10.12
CA VAL A 217 -2.03 13.62 -10.49
C VAL A 217 -1.54 14.36 -11.73
N ARG A 218 -0.37 15.01 -11.67
CA ARG A 218 0.12 15.91 -12.75
C ARG A 218 -0.94 16.96 -13.19
N GLY A 219 -1.77 17.44 -12.28
CA GLY A 219 -2.87 18.38 -12.57
C GLY A 219 -4.08 17.76 -13.29
N ARG A 220 -4.12 16.43 -13.47
CA ARG A 220 -5.29 15.70 -13.98
C ARG A 220 -6.10 15.16 -12.82
N SER A 221 -7.43 15.34 -12.84
CA SER A 221 -8.32 14.75 -11.84
C SER A 221 -8.55 13.30 -12.22
N LEU A 222 -8.03 12.40 -11.40
CA LEU A 222 -8.17 10.97 -11.57
C LEU A 222 -9.16 10.44 -10.54
N GLN A 223 -9.93 9.43 -10.93
CA GLN A 223 -10.69 8.58 -10.04
C GLN A 223 -10.24 7.14 -10.30
N THR A 224 -9.83 6.46 -9.24
CA THR A 224 -9.43 5.06 -9.27
C THR A 224 -10.46 4.25 -8.49
N GLU A 225 -10.91 3.14 -9.07
CA GLU A 225 -11.76 2.15 -8.42
C GLU A 225 -11.01 0.81 -8.43
N ILE A 226 -10.84 0.22 -7.25
CA ILE A 226 -10.20 -1.07 -7.05
C ILE A 226 -11.27 -2.06 -6.60
N THR A 227 -11.40 -3.17 -7.31
CA THR A 227 -12.34 -4.25 -6.98
C THR A 227 -11.57 -5.54 -6.76
N ASP A 228 -11.67 -6.09 -5.55
CA ASP A 228 -11.17 -7.40 -5.15
C ASP A 228 -9.71 -7.65 -5.55
N PHE A 229 -8.88 -6.60 -5.53
CA PHE A 229 -7.47 -6.74 -5.82
C PHE A 229 -6.79 -7.47 -4.67
N ARG A 230 -6.43 -8.73 -4.89
CA ARG A 230 -5.79 -9.59 -3.90
C ARG A 230 -4.42 -10.04 -4.37
N ARG A 231 -3.45 -10.01 -3.47
CA ARG A 231 -2.08 -10.42 -3.77
C ARG A 231 -1.42 -11.10 -2.58
N CYS A 232 -0.70 -12.17 -2.87
CA CYS A 232 0.15 -12.88 -1.92
C CYS A 232 1.63 -12.59 -2.16
N ARG A 233 2.46 -12.77 -1.12
CA ARG A 233 3.92 -12.66 -1.21
C ARG A 233 4.44 -13.61 -2.30
N ARG A 234 5.19 -13.04 -3.24
CA ARG A 234 5.78 -13.73 -4.42
C ARG A 234 4.77 -14.22 -5.47
N GLY A 235 3.46 -14.04 -5.27
CA GLY A 235 2.44 -14.37 -6.25
C GLY A 235 2.05 -13.18 -7.13
N CYS A 236 1.45 -13.51 -8.27
CA CYS A 236 0.70 -12.56 -9.08
C CYS A 236 -0.63 -12.18 -8.39
N PRO A 237 -1.26 -11.06 -8.76
CA PRO A 237 -2.60 -10.75 -8.32
C PRO A 237 -3.57 -11.89 -8.67
N GLU A 238 -4.44 -12.25 -7.73
CA GLU A 238 -5.41 -13.32 -7.91
C GLU A 238 -6.43 -12.97 -9.00
N ALA A 239 -7.00 -13.99 -9.63
CA ALA A 239 -8.01 -13.82 -10.67
C ALA A 239 -9.25 -13.09 -10.14
N GLY A 240 -9.82 -12.22 -10.97
CA GLY A 240 -11.03 -11.46 -10.65
C GLY A 240 -10.77 -10.06 -10.08
N GLY A 241 -9.53 -9.78 -9.66
CA GLY A 241 -9.12 -8.43 -9.28
C GLY A 241 -9.18 -7.46 -10.47
N LYS A 242 -9.56 -6.21 -10.19
CA LYS A 242 -9.71 -5.15 -11.19
C LYS A 242 -9.32 -3.79 -10.65
N ILE A 243 -8.71 -2.97 -11.51
CA ILE A 243 -8.39 -1.57 -11.25
C ILE A 243 -8.91 -0.74 -12.43
N ALA A 244 -9.84 0.16 -12.19
CA ALA A 244 -10.35 1.10 -13.19
C ALA A 244 -9.86 2.52 -12.86
N ILE A 245 -9.27 3.21 -13.85
CA ILE A 245 -8.76 4.57 -13.72
C ILE A 245 -9.54 5.44 -14.70
N THR A 246 -10.17 6.50 -14.19
CA THR A 246 -10.98 7.44 -14.97
C THR A 246 -10.41 8.83 -14.80
N ASN A 247 -10.19 9.54 -15.90
CA ASN A 247 -9.96 10.98 -15.85
C ASN A 247 -11.32 11.68 -15.66
N ALA A 248 -11.55 12.26 -14.50
CA ALA A 248 -12.85 12.82 -14.13
C ALA A 248 -13.25 14.05 -14.97
N GLN A 249 -12.29 14.75 -15.59
CA GLN A 249 -12.61 15.90 -16.45
C GLN A 249 -13.03 15.49 -17.87
N SER A 250 -12.36 14.50 -18.44
CA SER A 250 -12.58 14.08 -19.84
C SER A 250 -13.49 12.86 -19.98
N GLY A 251 -13.69 12.09 -18.90
CA GLY A 251 -14.40 10.81 -18.93
C GLY A 251 -13.58 9.66 -19.53
N ALA A 252 -12.33 9.90 -19.96
CA ALA A 252 -11.46 8.84 -20.46
C ALA A 252 -11.24 7.79 -19.36
N LYS A 253 -11.42 6.52 -19.71
CA LYS A 253 -11.36 5.40 -18.77
C LYS A 253 -10.45 4.30 -19.29
N VAL A 254 -9.62 3.78 -18.41
CA VAL A 254 -8.81 2.59 -18.63
C VAL A 254 -9.05 1.60 -17.51
N GLU A 255 -8.92 0.32 -17.83
CA GLU A 255 -9.19 -0.78 -16.92
C GLU A 255 -8.10 -1.84 -16.99
N ILE A 256 -7.68 -2.34 -15.84
CA ILE A 256 -6.72 -3.42 -15.69
C ILE A 256 -7.41 -4.57 -14.97
N THR A 257 -7.44 -5.75 -15.59
CA THR A 257 -7.98 -6.97 -14.97
C THR A 257 -6.89 -8.03 -14.83
N PHE A 258 -7.00 -8.82 -13.75
CA PHE A 258 -6.06 -9.88 -13.41
C PHE A 258 -6.73 -11.24 -13.57
N ASP A 259 -6.03 -12.17 -14.21
CA ASP A 259 -6.51 -13.53 -14.49
C ASP A 259 -5.89 -14.61 -13.59
N GLY A 260 -5.09 -14.19 -12.59
CA GLY A 260 -4.38 -15.09 -11.68
C GLY A 260 -3.04 -15.60 -12.21
N THR A 261 -2.62 -15.18 -13.41
CA THR A 261 -1.33 -15.53 -14.01
C THR A 261 -0.36 -14.35 -13.96
N ASN A 262 0.83 -14.52 -14.53
CA ASN A 262 1.79 -13.46 -14.82
C ASN A 262 1.37 -12.50 -15.93
N ARG A 263 0.08 -12.43 -16.26
CA ARG A 263 -0.49 -11.51 -17.24
C ARG A 263 -1.63 -10.70 -16.64
N ALA A 264 -1.78 -9.49 -17.15
CA ALA A 264 -2.94 -8.66 -16.92
C ALA A 264 -3.47 -8.14 -18.26
N THR A 265 -4.76 -7.83 -18.30
CA THR A 265 -5.39 -7.23 -19.48
C THR A 265 -5.66 -5.76 -19.22
N TYR A 266 -5.04 -4.91 -20.02
CA TYR A 266 -5.37 -3.49 -20.13
C TYR A 266 -6.49 -3.31 -21.15
N THR A 267 -7.54 -2.56 -20.81
CA THR A 267 -8.66 -2.25 -21.70
C THR A 267 -8.93 -0.75 -21.71
N SER A 268 -9.05 -0.18 -22.90
CA SER A 268 -9.43 1.21 -23.13
C SER A 268 -10.44 1.34 -24.27
N ALA A 269 -10.79 2.57 -24.67
CA ALA A 269 -11.68 2.79 -25.80
C ALA A 269 -11.13 2.26 -27.14
N ARG A 270 -9.81 2.02 -27.21
CA ARG A 270 -9.11 1.53 -28.41
C ARG A 270 -9.03 0.01 -28.50
N GLY A 271 -9.43 -0.70 -27.44
CA GLY A 271 -9.39 -2.16 -27.36
C GLY A 271 -8.65 -2.65 -26.13
N SER A 272 -8.31 -3.94 -26.16
CA SER A 272 -7.67 -4.63 -25.04
C SER A 272 -6.30 -5.19 -25.45
N VAL A 273 -5.33 -5.05 -24.56
CA VAL A 273 -3.96 -5.55 -24.72
C VAL A 273 -3.54 -6.30 -23.47
N GLN A 274 -2.96 -7.49 -23.63
CA GLN A 274 -2.34 -8.20 -22.53
C GLN A 274 -0.88 -7.76 -22.35
N PHE A 275 -0.46 -7.62 -21.09
CA PHE A 275 0.92 -7.30 -20.75
C PHE A 275 1.43 -8.21 -19.63
N PRO A 276 2.75 -8.51 -19.60
CA PRO A 276 3.33 -9.34 -18.57
C PRO A 276 3.45 -8.57 -17.24
N LEU A 277 3.24 -9.28 -16.15
CA LEU A 277 3.47 -8.84 -14.78
C LEU A 277 4.82 -9.35 -14.30
N LEU A 278 5.49 -8.57 -13.45
CA LEU A 278 6.77 -8.94 -12.84
C LEU A 278 6.55 -9.84 -11.60
N CYS A 279 5.81 -10.93 -11.76
CA CYS A 279 5.53 -11.92 -10.71
C CYS A 279 5.80 -13.34 -11.23
N ARG A 280 5.81 -14.31 -10.32
CA ARG A 280 5.93 -15.73 -10.67
C ARG A 280 4.55 -16.36 -10.59
N ASP A 281 4.27 -17.23 -11.57
CA ASP A 281 3.14 -18.17 -11.51
C ASP A 281 3.38 -19.21 -10.40
#